data_AF-A0A6T8DM99-F1
#
_entry.id   AF-A0A6T8DM99-F1
#
_cell.length_a   1.000
_cell.length_b   1.000
_cell.length_c   1.000
_cell.angle_alpha   90.00
_cell.angle_beta   90.00
_cell.angle_gamma   90.00
#
_symmetry.space_group_name_H-M   'P 1'
#
loop_
_entity.id
_entity.type
_entity.pdbx_description
1 polymer ?
#
loop_
_entity_poly.entity_id
_entity_poly.type
_entity_poly.pdbx_seq_one_letter_code
_entity_poly.pdbx_strand_id
1 'polypeptide(L)'
;MLSDYPNTCIVCTAGRFFNSTEATSCTQCYAGTFASSDGVYTTCTQCNAGLYVSETGSSACRGCAPGTYSSKLGASSNLCSNCATGKYSSSAGATSCKLFYSPFAFDHIPEPLELLVCSTNASWAVSILVAKQ
;
A
#
# COMPACT_ATOMS: atom_id res chain seq x y z
N MET A 1 -25.60 -47.08 -8.17
CA MET A 1 -26.08 -45.70 -8.34
C MET A 1 -25.11 -44.78 -7.62
N LEU A 2 -24.06 -44.33 -8.30
CA LEU A 2 -23.11 -43.35 -7.78
C LEU A 2 -22.77 -42.42 -8.95
N SER A 3 -23.59 -41.40 -9.14
CA SER A 3 -23.47 -40.47 -10.26
C SER A 3 -23.86 -39.09 -9.73
N ASP A 4 -22.84 -38.22 -9.63
CA ASP A 4 -22.98 -36.76 -9.70
C ASP A 4 -23.53 -36.01 -8.48
N TYR A 5 -22.94 -36.21 -7.30
CA TYR A 5 -22.87 -35.08 -6.36
C TYR A 5 -21.61 -34.28 -6.72
N PRO A 6 -21.69 -33.02 -7.19
CA PRO A 6 -20.51 -32.22 -7.49
C PRO A 6 -19.89 -31.75 -6.17
N ASN A 7 -19.24 -32.67 -5.44
CA ASN A 7 -18.38 -32.37 -4.28
C ASN A 7 -17.04 -31.75 -4.75
N THR A 8 -17.03 -31.08 -5.90
CA THR A 8 -15.84 -30.45 -6.46
C THR A 8 -15.91 -28.98 -6.09
N CYS A 9 -15.06 -28.56 -5.16
CA CYS A 9 -14.88 -27.14 -4.86
C CYS A 9 -14.58 -26.39 -6.17
N ILE A 10 -15.35 -25.33 -6.46
CA ILE A 10 -15.05 -24.48 -7.61
C ILE A 10 -13.76 -23.74 -7.34
N VAL A 11 -12.77 -23.96 -8.21
CA VAL A 11 -11.55 -23.19 -8.24
C VAL A 11 -11.82 -21.91 -9.04
N CYS A 12 -11.73 -20.78 -8.36
CA CYS A 12 -11.81 -19.48 -8.99
C CYS A 12 -10.44 -19.04 -9.46
N THR A 13 -10.38 -18.45 -10.65
CA THR A 13 -9.15 -17.83 -11.12
C THR A 13 -8.79 -16.61 -10.26
N ALA A 14 -7.53 -16.19 -10.29
CA ALA A 14 -7.08 -14.98 -9.62
C ALA A 14 -8.02 -13.78 -9.90
N GLY A 15 -8.26 -12.98 -8.86
CA GLY A 15 -9.22 -11.88 -8.85
C GLY A 15 -10.70 -12.28 -8.72
N ARG A 16 -11.02 -13.55 -8.45
CA ARG A 16 -12.40 -14.01 -8.26
C ARG A 16 -12.59 -14.82 -6.98
N PHE A 17 -13.83 -14.83 -6.48
CA PHE A 17 -14.29 -15.56 -5.31
C PHE A 17 -15.70 -16.11 -5.54
N PHE A 18 -16.15 -17.05 -4.73
CA PHE A 18 -17.52 -17.55 -4.74
C PHE A 18 -18.17 -17.26 -3.38
N ASN A 19 -19.46 -16.92 -3.32
CA ASN A 19 -20.08 -16.50 -2.05
C ASN A 19 -20.77 -17.65 -1.28
N SER A 20 -20.85 -18.85 -1.86
CA SER A 20 -21.54 -20.00 -1.27
C SER A 20 -20.94 -21.32 -1.74
N THR A 21 -20.96 -22.35 -0.90
CA THR A 21 -20.56 -23.72 -1.24
C THR A 21 -21.40 -24.35 -2.35
N GLU A 22 -22.57 -23.78 -2.66
CA GLU A 22 -23.43 -24.18 -3.78
C GLU A 22 -23.27 -23.26 -5.01
N ALA A 23 -22.36 -22.29 -4.96
CA ALA A 23 -22.11 -21.43 -6.10
C ALA A 23 -21.62 -22.27 -7.28
N THR A 24 -22.20 -22.04 -8.45
CA THR A 24 -21.83 -22.68 -9.72
C THR A 24 -20.86 -21.84 -10.55
N SER A 25 -20.54 -20.63 -10.08
CA SER A 25 -19.66 -19.68 -10.78
C SER A 25 -18.93 -18.75 -9.81
N CYS A 26 -17.82 -18.18 -10.30
CA CYS A 26 -16.99 -17.24 -9.54
C CYS A 26 -17.30 -15.78 -9.87
N THR A 27 -17.55 -15.00 -8.84
CA THR A 27 -17.77 -13.55 -8.87
C THR A 27 -16.43 -12.82 -8.81
N GLN A 28 -16.33 -11.69 -9.52
CA GLN A 28 -15.12 -10.85 -9.45
C GLN A 28 -15.00 -10.16 -8.08
N CYS A 29 -13.76 -10.03 -7.60
CA CYS A 29 -13.44 -9.18 -6.46
C CYS A 29 -13.86 -7.74 -6.74
N TYR A 30 -14.52 -7.10 -5.77
CA TYR A 30 -14.89 -5.68 -5.88
C TYR A 30 -13.64 -4.80 -5.75
N ALA A 31 -13.74 -3.56 -6.23
CA ALA A 31 -12.68 -2.57 -6.07
C ALA A 31 -12.29 -2.43 -4.58
N GLY A 32 -11.00 -2.33 -4.30
CA GLY A 32 -10.43 -2.41 -2.95
C GLY A 32 -10.12 -3.83 -2.44
N THR A 33 -10.52 -4.87 -3.17
CA THR A 33 -10.23 -6.26 -2.81
C THR A 33 -9.57 -7.02 -3.96
N PHE A 34 -8.86 -8.10 -3.62
CA PHE A 34 -8.13 -8.93 -4.59
C PHE A 34 -8.14 -10.41 -4.19
N ALA A 35 -7.83 -11.27 -5.15
CA ALA A 35 -7.52 -12.68 -4.91
C ALA A 35 -6.23 -13.03 -5.67
N SER A 36 -5.17 -13.38 -4.94
CA SER A 36 -3.79 -13.41 -5.43
C SER A 36 -3.50 -14.46 -6.50
N SER A 37 -4.19 -15.59 -6.41
CA SER A 37 -3.91 -16.79 -7.18
C SER A 37 -5.22 -17.53 -7.48
N ASP A 38 -5.13 -18.60 -8.25
CA ASP A 38 -6.27 -19.48 -8.46
C ASP A 38 -6.52 -20.30 -7.19
N GLY A 39 -7.79 -20.47 -6.81
CA GLY A 39 -8.12 -21.12 -5.55
C GLY A 39 -9.58 -21.06 -5.17
N VAL A 40 -9.88 -21.63 -4.02
CA VAL A 40 -11.22 -21.76 -3.45
C VAL A 40 -11.40 -20.62 -2.44
N TYR A 41 -11.84 -19.45 -2.91
CA TYR A 41 -12.02 -18.26 -2.07
C TYR A 41 -13.50 -17.98 -1.80
N THR A 42 -13.88 -17.89 -0.52
CA THR A 42 -15.23 -17.45 -0.13
C THR A 42 -15.38 -15.94 -0.05
N THR A 43 -14.25 -15.22 0.02
CA THR A 43 -14.16 -13.77 0.08
C THR A 43 -12.87 -13.30 -0.60
N CYS A 44 -12.86 -12.04 -1.06
CA CYS A 44 -11.63 -11.40 -1.54
C CYS A 44 -10.88 -10.73 -0.38
N THR A 45 -9.57 -10.73 -0.47
CA THR A 45 -8.68 -10.10 0.52
C THR A 45 -8.70 -8.58 0.30
N GLN A 46 -8.80 -7.81 1.38
CA GLN A 46 -8.74 -6.35 1.30
C GLN A 46 -7.31 -5.88 1.07
N CYS A 47 -7.14 -4.79 0.32
CA CYS A 47 -5.85 -4.14 0.20
C CYS A 47 -5.43 -3.50 1.53
N ASN A 48 -4.17 -3.68 1.92
CA ASN A 48 -3.63 -3.02 3.09
C ASN A 48 -3.58 -1.49 2.88
N ALA A 49 -3.47 -0.73 3.97
CA ALA A 49 -3.24 0.69 3.89
C ALA A 49 -2.02 1.01 3.00
N GLY A 50 -2.10 2.10 2.26
CA GLY A 50 -1.13 2.51 1.25
C GLY A 50 -1.34 1.85 -0.11
N LEU A 51 -2.12 0.78 -0.19
CA LEU A 51 -2.44 0.08 -1.42
C LEU A 51 -3.92 0.30 -1.81
N TYR A 52 -4.22 0.17 -3.09
CA TYR A 52 -5.57 0.29 -3.64
C TYR A 52 -5.79 -0.65 -4.83
N VAL A 53 -7.07 -0.89 -5.16
CA VAL A 53 -7.51 -1.59 -6.38
C VAL A 53 -8.63 -0.78 -7.03
N SER A 54 -8.40 -0.24 -8.22
CA SER A 54 -9.38 0.53 -8.98
C SER A 54 -10.48 -0.32 -9.61
N GLU A 55 -10.09 -1.50 -10.09
CA GLU A 55 -10.92 -2.31 -10.99
C GLU A 55 -11.42 -3.56 -10.29
N THR A 56 -12.59 -4.03 -10.70
CA THR A 56 -13.08 -5.34 -10.27
C THR A 56 -12.24 -6.45 -10.90
N GLY A 57 -12.12 -7.58 -10.20
CA GLY A 57 -11.38 -8.73 -10.74
C GLY A 57 -9.86 -8.62 -10.61
N SER A 58 -9.34 -7.71 -9.79
CA SER A 58 -7.89 -7.57 -9.61
C SER A 58 -7.30 -8.74 -8.84
N SER A 59 -6.17 -9.26 -9.31
CA SER A 59 -5.37 -10.26 -8.62
C SER A 59 -4.33 -9.68 -7.66
N ALA A 60 -4.14 -8.36 -7.66
CA ALA A 60 -3.16 -7.70 -6.79
C ALA A 60 -3.59 -6.27 -6.45
N CYS A 61 -3.06 -5.76 -5.33
CA CYS A 61 -3.19 -4.35 -4.98
C CYS A 61 -2.04 -3.53 -5.58
N ARG A 62 -2.34 -2.28 -5.93
CA ARG A 62 -1.36 -1.29 -6.42
C ARG A 62 -1.04 -0.29 -5.32
N GLY A 63 0.22 0.10 -5.19
CA GLY A 63 0.61 1.16 -4.26
C GLY A 63 0.11 2.54 -4.71
N CYS A 64 -0.35 3.35 -3.77
CA CYS A 64 -0.58 4.77 -4.00
C CYS A 64 0.71 5.42 -4.55
N ALA A 65 0.58 6.26 -5.57
CA ALA A 65 1.74 6.88 -6.22
C ALA A 65 2.47 7.84 -5.25
N PRO A 66 3.77 8.13 -5.49
CA PRO A 66 4.47 9.18 -4.77
C PRO A 66 3.68 10.50 -4.78
N GLY A 67 3.72 11.23 -3.66
CA GLY A 67 2.88 12.41 -3.41
C GLY A 67 1.47 12.09 -2.92
N THR A 68 1.05 10.82 -2.90
CA THR A 68 -0.23 10.39 -2.35
C THR A 68 -0.05 9.32 -1.26
N TYR A 69 -1.09 9.12 -0.45
CA TYR A 69 -1.13 8.13 0.62
C TYR A 69 -2.53 7.56 0.79
N SER A 70 -2.65 6.35 1.33
CA SER A 70 -3.95 5.84 1.79
C SER A 70 -3.84 5.27 3.19
N SER A 71 -4.70 5.72 4.10
CA SER A 71 -4.77 5.19 5.46
C SER A 71 -5.85 4.11 5.63
N LYS A 72 -6.64 3.82 4.60
CA LYS A 72 -7.77 2.90 4.69
C LYS A 72 -7.42 1.51 4.16
N LEU A 73 -7.91 0.48 4.85
CA LEU A 73 -7.99 -0.87 4.32
C LEU A 73 -9.06 -0.91 3.22
N GLY A 74 -8.77 -1.65 2.14
CA GLY A 74 -9.70 -1.86 1.03
C GLY A 74 -9.92 -0.64 0.12
N ALA A 75 -8.87 0.15 -0.14
CA ALA A 75 -9.00 1.37 -0.95
C ALA A 75 -9.28 1.07 -2.44
N SER A 76 -10.24 1.76 -3.05
CA SER A 76 -10.78 1.43 -4.38
C SER A 76 -10.36 2.35 -5.56
N SER A 77 -9.28 3.14 -5.41
CA SER A 77 -8.70 4.16 -6.34
C SER A 77 -8.95 5.63 -6.03
N ASN A 78 -10.14 6.03 -5.57
CA ASN A 78 -10.40 7.41 -5.10
C ASN A 78 -9.94 7.67 -3.65
N LEU A 79 -9.05 6.84 -3.13
CA LEU A 79 -8.67 6.80 -1.72
C LEU A 79 -7.17 6.97 -1.48
N CYS A 80 -6.38 7.18 -2.55
CA CYS A 80 -5.06 7.76 -2.41
C CYS A 80 -5.21 9.27 -2.28
N SER A 81 -5.21 9.76 -1.06
CA SER A 81 -5.28 11.18 -0.73
C SER A 81 -3.95 11.85 -1.09
N ASN A 82 -4.01 13.04 -1.67
CA ASN A 82 -2.82 13.87 -1.88
C ASN A 82 -2.21 14.29 -0.54
N CYS A 83 -0.89 14.36 -0.50
CA CYS A 83 -0.19 14.99 0.61
C CYS A 83 -0.52 16.48 0.66
N ALA A 84 -0.85 16.97 1.85
CA ALA A 84 -1.02 18.40 2.08
C ALA A 84 0.30 19.16 1.88
N THR A 85 0.20 20.47 1.59
CA THR A 85 1.36 21.35 1.40
C THR A 85 2.37 21.22 2.56
N GLY A 86 3.66 21.11 2.22
CA GLY A 86 4.74 20.90 3.20
C GLY A 86 4.95 19.45 3.62
N LYS A 87 4.15 18.51 3.11
CA LYS A 87 4.32 17.06 3.27
C LYS A 87 4.52 16.38 1.92
N TYR A 88 5.23 15.27 1.91
CA TYR A 88 5.48 14.47 0.73
C TYR A 88 5.46 12.96 1.06
N SER A 89 5.29 12.16 0.03
CA SER A 89 5.39 10.70 0.06
C SER A 89 6.37 10.31 -1.04
N SER A 90 7.57 9.88 -0.68
CA SER A 90 8.64 9.57 -1.64
C SER A 90 8.43 8.25 -2.37
N SER A 91 7.73 7.32 -1.74
CA SER A 91 7.67 5.93 -2.16
C SER A 91 6.23 5.54 -2.44
N ALA A 92 6.03 4.69 -3.45
CA ALA A 92 4.72 4.12 -3.70
C ALA A 92 4.27 3.27 -2.50
N GLY A 93 2.97 3.24 -2.21
CA GLY A 93 2.44 2.44 -1.10
C GLY A 93 2.44 3.14 0.25
N ALA A 94 2.61 4.47 0.30
CA ALA A 94 2.65 5.18 1.58
C ALA A 94 1.30 5.17 2.31
N THR A 95 1.37 4.89 3.62
CA THR A 95 0.21 4.94 4.53
C THR A 95 -0.02 6.33 5.11
N SER A 96 0.98 7.21 5.01
CA SER A 96 0.98 8.58 5.52
C SER A 96 1.99 9.46 4.79
N CYS A 97 1.81 10.78 4.83
CA CYS A 97 2.78 11.73 4.28
C CYS A 97 3.78 12.19 5.34
N LYS A 98 5.05 12.25 4.95
CA LYS A 98 6.18 12.73 5.75
C LYS A 98 6.36 14.23 5.56
N LEU A 99 6.81 14.95 6.60
CA LEU A 99 7.14 16.37 6.48
C LEU A 99 8.47 16.55 5.74
N PHE A 100 8.58 17.64 4.97
CA PHE A 100 9.82 18.00 4.25
C PHE A 100 11.01 18.29 5.19
N TYR A 101 10.72 18.73 6.41
CA TYR A 101 11.68 19.18 7.42
C TYR A 101 11.75 18.26 8.65
N SER A 102 11.47 16.97 8.46
CA SER A 102 11.64 15.96 9.51
C SER A 102 13.13 15.64 9.73
N PRO A 103 13.72 15.95 10.90
CA PRO A 103 15.10 15.57 11.22
C PRO A 103 15.29 14.06 11.45
N PHE A 104 14.23 13.24 11.36
CA PHE A 104 14.24 11.80 11.61
C PHE A 104 14.07 10.92 10.36
N ALA A 105 14.09 11.49 9.14
CA ALA A 105 13.97 10.72 7.90
C ALA A 105 15.35 10.32 7.31
N PHE A 106 16.12 9.53 8.07
CA PHE A 106 17.39 8.94 7.63
C PHE A 106 17.22 7.62 6.85
N ASP A 107 16.11 7.41 6.13
CA ASP A 107 15.84 6.12 5.47
C ASP A 107 16.02 6.11 3.95
N HIS A 108 16.30 7.26 3.31
CA HIS A 108 16.75 7.29 1.91
C HIS A 108 17.75 8.42 1.70
N ILE A 109 18.95 8.27 2.27
CA ILE A 109 20.14 8.90 1.72
C ILE A 109 20.64 7.93 0.64
N PRO A 110 20.57 8.27 -0.66
CA PRO A 110 21.47 7.64 -1.62
C PRO A 110 22.88 8.14 -1.28
N GLU A 111 23.67 7.32 -0.58
CA GLU A 111 25.13 7.49 -0.62
C GLU A 111 25.62 7.25 -2.06
N PRO A 112 26.75 7.85 -2.49
CA PRO A 112 27.68 8.69 -1.73
C PRO A 112 28.03 9.99 -2.48
N LEU A 113 27.90 11.16 -1.86
CA LEU A 113 28.80 12.28 -2.18
C LEU A 113 29.07 13.07 -0.91
N GLU A 114 30.19 12.71 -0.30
CA GLU A 114 31.09 13.52 0.51
C GLU A 114 30.44 14.61 1.37
N LEU A 115 30.47 14.43 2.69
CA LEU A 115 30.95 15.48 3.60
C LEU A 115 31.35 14.84 4.92
N LEU A 116 32.64 14.98 5.22
CA LEU A 116 33.27 14.67 6.50
C LEU A 116 32.37 15.12 7.67
N VAL A 117 31.74 14.17 8.35
CA VAL A 117 31.37 14.37 9.75
C VAL A 117 32.62 14.07 10.56
N CYS A 118 33.39 15.11 10.84
CA CYS A 118 34.41 15.04 11.88
C CYS A 118 33.69 14.68 13.18
N SER A 119 33.92 13.46 13.64
CA SER A 119 33.35 12.97 14.88
C SER A 119 33.88 13.81 16.04
N THR A 120 33.03 14.66 16.60
CA THR A 120 33.21 15.09 17.99
C THR A 120 31.94 14.75 18.74
N ASN A 121 31.97 13.57 19.36
CA ASN A 121 31.21 13.27 20.57
C ASN A 121 31.35 14.46 21.53
N ALA A 122 30.31 15.27 21.69
CA ALA A 122 30.02 16.00 22.92
C ALA A 122 28.72 16.81 22.78
N SER A 123 27.83 16.52 23.71
CA SER A 123 26.61 17.19 24.11
C SER A 123 26.58 18.74 24.03
N TRP A 124 25.34 19.26 23.99
CA TRP A 124 24.82 20.59 24.38
C TRP A 124 25.22 21.85 23.59
N ALA A 125 24.19 22.41 22.93
CA ALA A 125 23.91 23.84 22.71
C ALA A 125 24.88 24.71 21.85
N VAL A 126 24.27 25.58 21.02
CA VAL A 126 24.43 27.05 21.03
C VAL A 126 24.26 27.65 19.61
N SER A 127 23.38 28.66 19.56
CA SER A 127 23.31 29.79 18.62
C SER A 127 22.77 29.60 17.20
N ILE A 128 21.50 29.98 17.05
CA ILE A 128 20.95 30.62 15.86
C ILE A 128 21.68 31.95 15.66
N LEU A 129 22.57 32.04 14.67
CA LEU A 129 23.06 33.30 14.13
C LEU A 129 22.23 33.62 12.88
N VAL A 130 21.27 34.53 13.04
CA VAL A 130 20.64 35.23 11.91
C VAL A 130 21.71 36.13 11.30
N ALA A 131 22.23 35.74 10.14
CA ALA A 131 23.13 36.56 9.35
C ALA A 131 22.33 37.71 8.73
N LYS A 132 22.66 38.92 9.17
CA LYS A 132 22.32 40.18 8.54
C LYS A 132 23.30 40.39 7.38
N GLN A 133 22.79 40.44 6.14
CA GLN A 133 23.40 41.18 5.03
C GLN A 133 22.28 41.97 4.36
#